data_AF-A0A7C7D534-F1
#
_entry.id   AF-A0A7C7D534-F1
#
_cell.length_a   1.000
_cell.length_b   1.000
_cell.length_c   1.000
_cell.angle_alpha   90.00
_cell.angle_beta   90.00
_cell.angle_gamma   90.00
#
_symmetry.space_group_name_H-M   'P 1'
#
loop_
_entity.id
_entity.type
_entity.pdbx_description
1 polymer ?
#
loop_
_entity_poly.entity_id
_entity_poly.type
_entity_poly.pdbx_seq_one_letter_code
_entity_poly.pdbx_strand_id
1 'polypeptide(L)'
;MDKDLVKEFKRLTGSNLADIADKFGVSRQFIHSSLNNKSLTYRASSAFYLMQMIDEKIAELKQSICLLEQLKKSIESEVIESSIESDENIED
;
A
#
# COMPACT_ATOMS: atom_id res chain seq x y z
N MET A 1 19.48 -3.85 -11.44
CA MET A 1 18.12 -3.31 -11.48
C MET A 1 18.19 -1.88 -12.00
N ASP A 2 17.20 -1.44 -12.77
CA ASP A 2 17.15 -0.04 -13.22
C ASP A 2 16.99 0.88 -12.00
N LYS A 3 17.82 1.93 -11.90
CA LYS A 3 17.79 2.88 -10.78
C LYS A 3 16.49 3.67 -10.73
N ASP A 4 15.89 3.96 -11.89
CA ASP A 4 14.65 4.74 -11.93
C ASP A 4 13.45 3.91 -11.47
N LEU A 5 13.45 2.59 -11.75
CA LEU A 5 12.47 1.67 -11.16
C LEU A 5 12.59 1.59 -9.64
N VAL A 6 13.81 1.59 -9.09
CA VAL A 6 14.01 1.55 -7.62
C VAL A 6 13.57 2.87 -6.96
N LYS A 7 13.80 4.01 -7.62
CA LYS A 7 13.28 5.30 -7.13
C LYS A 7 11.75 5.32 -7.12
N GLU A 8 11.14 4.84 -8.20
CA GLU A 8 9.69 4.79 -8.32
C GLU A 8 9.06 3.84 -7.31
N PHE A 9 9.68 2.67 -7.09
CA PHE A 9 9.33 1.75 -6.01
C PHE A 9 9.29 2.47 -4.66
N LYS A 10 10.37 3.19 -4.30
CA LYS A 10 10.44 3.93 -3.03
C LYS A 10 9.35 4.99 -2.93
N ARG A 11 9.09 5.72 -4.02
CA ARG A 11 8.08 6.79 -4.07
C ARG A 11 6.67 6.25 -3.83
N LEU A 12 6.33 5.12 -4.45
CA LEU A 12 4.98 4.53 -4.39
C LEU A 12 4.74 3.71 -3.13
N THR A 13 5.73 2.95 -2.68
CA THR A 13 5.59 2.06 -1.52
C THR A 13 5.96 2.72 -0.20
N GLY A 14 6.73 3.81 -0.24
CA GLY A 14 7.38 4.39 0.94
C GLY A 14 8.54 3.55 1.48
N SER A 15 8.77 2.36 0.92
CA SER A 15 9.74 1.40 1.42
C SER A 15 11.14 1.66 0.88
N ASN A 16 12.15 1.43 1.71
CA ASN A 16 13.57 1.54 1.39
C ASN A 16 14.28 0.18 1.54
N LEU A 17 15.57 0.14 1.21
CA LEU A 17 16.33 -1.12 1.19
C LEU A 17 16.54 -1.75 2.58
N ALA A 18 16.50 -0.97 3.68
CA ALA A 18 16.46 -1.57 5.02
C ALA A 18 15.15 -2.30 5.25
N ASP A 19 14.02 -1.70 4.90
CA ASP A 19 12.71 -2.31 5.14
C ASP A 19 12.61 -3.68 4.42
N ILE A 20 13.18 -3.77 3.21
CA ILE A 20 13.32 -5.05 2.49
C ILE A 20 14.24 -6.00 3.27
N ALA A 21 15.41 -5.55 3.69
CA ALA A 21 16.39 -6.37 4.41
C ALA A 21 15.81 -6.94 5.71
N ASP A 22 15.16 -6.09 6.51
CA ASP A 22 14.53 -6.44 7.78
C ASP A 22 13.39 -7.43 7.57
N LYS A 23 12.57 -7.22 6.54
CA LYS A 23 11.45 -8.12 6.21
C LYS A 23 11.90 -9.52 5.85
N PHE A 24 12.93 -9.64 5.00
CA PHE A 24 13.39 -10.92 4.49
C PHE A 24 14.50 -11.56 5.34
N GLY A 25 14.87 -10.92 6.46
CA GLY A 25 15.90 -11.44 7.37
C GLY A 25 17.29 -11.53 6.73
N VAL A 26 17.60 -10.60 5.81
CA VAL A 26 18.88 -10.54 5.10
C VAL A 26 19.61 -9.24 5.40
N SER A 27 20.91 -9.18 5.11
CA SER A 27 21.66 -7.94 5.31
C SER A 27 21.32 -6.87 4.27
N ARG A 28 21.36 -5.60 4.68
CA ARG A 28 21.22 -4.47 3.75
C ARG A 28 22.28 -4.51 2.64
N GLN A 29 23.50 -4.96 2.95
CA GLN A 29 24.57 -5.15 1.98
C GLN A 29 24.22 -6.20 0.93
N PHE A 30 23.54 -7.27 1.33
CA PHE A 30 23.06 -8.30 0.40
C PHE A 30 22.02 -7.73 -0.57
N ILE A 31 21.02 -7.00 -0.06
CA ILE A 31 20.02 -6.33 -0.91
C ILE A 31 20.68 -5.35 -1.88
N HIS A 32 21.59 -4.50 -1.38
CA HIS A 32 22.32 -3.55 -2.22
C HIS A 32 23.15 -4.25 -3.30
N SER A 33 23.87 -5.31 -2.93
CA SER A 33 24.65 -6.11 -3.88
C SER A 33 23.74 -6.76 -4.93
N SER A 34 22.61 -7.32 -4.49
CA SER A 34 21.65 -7.97 -5.36
C SER A 34 21.06 -7.02 -6.41
N LEU A 35 20.71 -5.80 -6.01
CA LEU A 35 20.17 -4.79 -6.91
C LEU A 35 21.18 -4.29 -7.95
N ASN A 36 22.47 -4.27 -7.62
CA ASN A 36 23.53 -3.80 -8.52
C ASN A 36 24.17 -4.92 -9.35
N ASN A 37 23.87 -6.19 -9.04
CA ASN A 37 24.43 -7.33 -9.76
C ASN A 37 23.64 -7.62 -11.05
N LYS A 38 24.38 -7.92 -12.14
CA LYS A 38 23.81 -8.21 -13.47
C LYS A 38 23.47 -9.69 -13.68
N SER A 39 23.94 -10.58 -12.80
CA SER A 39 23.62 -12.01 -12.85
C SER A 39 22.11 -12.25 -12.73
N LEU A 40 21.63 -13.23 -13.50
CA LEU A 40 20.22 -13.59 -13.57
C LEU A 40 19.65 -13.92 -12.17
N THR A 41 20.38 -14.67 -11.36
CA THR A 41 19.95 -15.08 -10.01
C THR A 41 19.69 -13.87 -9.11
N TYR A 42 20.61 -12.89 -9.11
CA TYR A 42 20.46 -11.68 -8.31
C TYR A 42 19.36 -10.76 -8.84
N ARG A 43 19.19 -10.69 -10.17
CA ARG A 43 18.07 -9.95 -10.76
C ARG A 43 16.72 -10.56 -10.39
N ALA A 44 16.60 -11.88 -10.47
CA ALA A 44 15.39 -12.60 -10.08
C ALA A 44 15.08 -12.42 -8.59
N SER A 45 16.10 -12.57 -7.73
CA SER A 45 15.95 -12.36 -6.28
C SER A 45 15.50 -10.93 -5.95
N SER A 46 16.14 -9.94 -6.58
CA SER A 46 15.77 -8.53 -6.38
C SER A 46 14.35 -8.22 -6.87
N ALA A 47 13.95 -8.79 -8.02
CA ALA A 47 12.60 -8.64 -8.52
C ALA A 47 11.57 -9.26 -7.57
N PHE A 48 11.85 -10.47 -7.06
CA PHE A 48 11.00 -11.13 -6.08
C PHE A 48 10.78 -10.26 -4.83
N TYR A 49 11.84 -9.74 -4.22
CA TYR A 49 11.73 -8.91 -3.03
C TYR A 49 10.91 -7.64 -3.28
N LEU A 50 11.16 -6.93 -4.39
CA LEU A 50 10.43 -5.71 -4.71
C LEU A 50 8.96 -5.99 -5.02
N MET A 51 8.65 -7.07 -5.74
CA MET A 51 7.28 -7.44 -6.07
C MET A 51 6.46 -7.77 -4.82
N GLN A 52 7.01 -8.53 -3.89
CA GLN A 52 6.32 -8.84 -2.63
C GLN A 52 5.98 -7.58 -1.82
N MET A 53 6.91 -6.62 -1.75
CA MET A 53 6.65 -5.33 -1.09
C MET A 53 5.56 -4.51 -1.81
N ILE A 54 5.52 -4.57 -3.15
CA ILE A 54 4.48 -3.92 -3.95
C ILE A 54 3.11 -4.56 -3.68
N ASP A 55 3.03 -5.90 -3.67
CA ASP A 55 1.78 -6.63 -3.43
C ASP A 55 1.19 -6.28 -2.05
N GLU A 56 2.04 -6.18 -1.03
CA GLU A 56 1.61 -5.75 0.31
C GLU A 56 1.11 -4.31 0.32
N LYS A 57 1.80 -3.40 -0.36
CA LYS A 57 1.32 -2.02 -0.45
C LYS A 57 -0.02 -1.93 -1.18
N ILE A 58 -0.22 -2.73 -2.22
CA ILE A 58 -1.49 -2.82 -2.93
C ILE A 58 -2.60 -3.31 -1.98
N ALA A 59 -2.32 -4.33 -1.16
CA ALA A 59 -3.28 -4.84 -0.19
C ALA A 59 -3.66 -3.78 0.87
N GLU A 60 -2.67 -3.08 1.43
CA GLU A 60 -2.87 -1.98 2.39
C GLU A 60 -3.76 -0.87 1.79
N LEU A 61 -3.47 -0.46 0.55
CA LEU A 61 -4.23 0.58 -0.13
C LEU A 61 -5.66 0.12 -0.45
N LYS A 62 -5.87 -1.13 -0.86
CA LYS A 62 -7.21 -1.70 -1.08
C LYS A 62 -8.04 -1.71 0.20
N GLN A 63 -7.44 -2.10 1.33
CA GLN A 63 -8.11 -2.04 2.62
C GLN A 63 -8.49 -0.61 2.99
N SER A 64 -7.58 0.34 2.77
CA SER A 64 -7.83 1.76 3.03
C SER A 64 -8.99 2.31 2.19
N ILE A 65 -9.04 1.95 0.90
CA ILE A 65 -10.16 2.31 0.01
C ILE A 65 -11.48 1.75 0.55
N CYS A 66 -11.50 0.47 0.95
CA CYS A 66 -12.69 -0.16 1.51
C CYS A 66 -13.21 0.57 2.76
N LEU A 67 -12.31 0.94 3.68
CA LEU A 67 -12.68 1.69 4.89
C LEU A 67 -13.22 3.10 4.56
N LEU A 68 -12.65 3.77 3.57
CA LEU A 68 -13.14 5.08 3.11
C LEU A 68 -14.52 4.99 2.46
N GLU A 69 -14.76 3.94 1.66
CA GLU A 69 -16.08 3.68 1.08
C GLU A 69 -17.13 3.38 2.14
N GLN A 70 -16.78 2.64 3.19
CA GLN A 70 -17.66 2.40 4.34
C GLN A 70 -17.98 3.71 5.07
N LEU A 71 -16.97 4.52 5.38
CA LEU A 71 -17.16 5.82 6.02
C LEU A 71 -18.07 6.73 5.19
N LYS A 72 -17.86 6.79 3.87
CA LYS A 72 -18.71 7.58 2.96
C LYS A 72 -20.18 7.16 3.06
N LYS A 73 -20.46 5.85 3.03
CA LYS A 73 -21.82 5.31 3.16
C LYS A 73 -22.45 5.63 4.52
N SER A 74 -21.67 5.55 5.60
CA SER A 74 -22.15 5.91 6.93
C SER A 74 -22.56 7.38 7.01
N ILE A 75 -21.74 8.29 6.48
CA ILE A 75 -22.07 9.72 6.42
C ILE A 75 -23.32 9.97 5.56
N GLU A 76 -23.44 9.32 4.41
CA GLU A 76 -24.64 9.42 3.57
C GLU A 76 -25.91 8.93 4.28
N SER A 77 -25.81 7.86 5.07
CA SER A 77 -26.95 7.29 5.80
C SER A 77 -27.39 8.21 6.95
N GLU A 78 -26.44 8.81 7.67
CA GLU A 78 -26.73 9.78 8.75
C GLU A 78 -27.50 11.00 8.23
N VAL A 79 -27.13 11.51 7.04
CA VAL A 79 -27.86 12.63 6.40
C VAL A 79 -29.29 12.23 6.04
N ILE A 80 -29.51 11.00 5.56
CA ILE A 80 -30.85 10.51 5.21
C ILE A 80 -31.71 10.33 6.47
N GLU A 81 -31.17 9.70 7.51
CA GLU A 81 -31.88 9.50 8.79
C GLU A 81 -32.27 10.84 9.43
N SER A 82 -31.36 11.82 9.43
CA SER A 82 -31.65 13.17 9.94
C SER A 82 -32.72 13.93 9.15
N SER A 83 -32.94 13.59 7.88
CA SER A 83 -33.98 14.22 7.05
C SER A 83 -35.36 13.59 7.27
N ILE A 84 -35.42 12.32 7.69
CA ILE A 84 -36.67 11.61 8.01
C ILE A 84 -37.19 12.03 9.39
N GLU A 85 -36.30 12.15 10.38
CA GLU A 85 -36.68 12.60 11.74
C GLU A 85 -37.21 14.05 11.78
N SER A 86 -36.80 14.90 10.84
CA SER A 86 -37.32 16.26 10.73
C SER A 86 -38.72 16.36 10.13
N ASP A 87 -39.14 15.38 9.31
CA ASP A 87 -40.45 15.38 8.65
C ASP A 87 -41.55 14.77 9.55
N GLU A 88 -41.22 13.88 10.49
CA GLU A 88 -42.19 13.28 11.43
C GLU A 88 -42.59 14.19 12.62
N ASN A 89 -41.92 15.33 12.82
CA ASN A 89 -42.21 16.28 13.92
C ASN A 89 -43.10 17.47 13.52
N ILE A 90 -43.81 17.41 12.38
CA ILE A 90 -44.66 18.52 11.86
C ILE A 90 -46.17 18.23 12.03
N GLU A 91 -46.58 17.11 12.63
CA GLU A 91 -47.97 16.85 12.98
C GLU A 91 -48.19 16.88 14.51
N ASP A 92 -48.44 18.07 15.05
CA ASP A 92 -49.31 18.33 16.23
C ASP A 92 -49.75 19.80 16.28
#